data_AF-A0A820MFC3-F1
#
_entry.id   AF-A0A820MFC3-F1
#
_cell.length_a   1.000
_cell.length_b   1.000
_cell.length_c   1.000
_cell.angle_alpha   90.00
_cell.angle_beta   90.00
_cell.angle_gamma   90.00
#
_symmetry.space_group_name_H-M   'P 1'
#
loop_
_entity.id
_entity.type
_entity.pdbx_description
1 polymer ?
#
loop_
_entity_poly.entity_id
_entity_poly.type
_entity_poly.pdbx_seq_one_letter_code
_entity_poly.pdbx_strand_id
1 'polypeptide(L)'
;MNEKKPTWLCPVCNKPALYTDLFVDQFFIDVIGKCPTDTKAIEYEPNGQWKACGEEKQSRRAQREKEAFKAALAAKNTNGKSMADNDNSPTEDSDDERSRTKSIERSTAPAAQDDIPIIELDDD
;
A
#
# COMPACT_ATOMS: atom_id res chain seq x y z
N MET A 1 -21.69 5.24 15.31
CA MET A 1 -22.69 4.53 14.48
C MET A 1 -23.88 4.11 15.33
N ASN A 2 -23.66 3.26 16.34
CA ASN A 2 -24.74 2.74 17.20
C ASN A 2 -25.48 3.81 18.03
N GLU A 3 -24.83 4.93 18.35
CA GLU A 3 -25.48 6.06 19.05
C GLU A 3 -26.66 6.68 18.28
N LYS A 4 -26.57 6.76 16.94
CA LYS A 4 -27.63 7.34 16.09
C LYS A 4 -28.69 6.31 15.71
N LYS A 5 -28.25 5.09 15.37
CA LYS A 5 -29.12 3.96 15.06
C LYS A 5 -28.51 2.72 15.71
N PRO A 6 -29.13 2.18 16.77
CA PRO A 6 -28.55 1.08 17.54
C PRO A 6 -28.77 -0.25 16.78
N THR A 7 -28.02 -0.45 15.70
CA THR A 7 -28.08 -1.71 14.94
C THR A 7 -27.35 -2.84 15.66
N TRP A 8 -26.23 -2.54 16.33
CA TRP A 8 -25.43 -3.53 17.06
C TRP A 8 -25.07 -4.76 16.22
N LEU A 9 -24.71 -4.52 14.96
CA LEU A 9 -24.24 -5.54 14.03
C LEU A 9 -22.75 -5.34 13.75
N CYS A 10 -22.02 -6.44 13.67
CA CYS A 10 -20.61 -6.44 13.28
C CYS A 10 -20.49 -5.92 11.85
N PRO A 11 -19.68 -4.88 11.58
CA PRO A 11 -19.53 -4.32 10.23
C PRO A 11 -18.82 -5.26 9.26
N VAL A 12 -18.20 -6.33 9.75
CA VAL A 12 -17.46 -7.30 8.92
C VAL A 12 -18.33 -8.49 8.54
N CYS A 13 -19.04 -9.08 9.50
CA CYS A 13 -19.79 -10.32 9.30
C CYS A 13 -21.30 -10.20 9.48
N ASN A 14 -21.80 -8.99 9.79
CA ASN A 14 -23.22 -8.66 9.99
C ASN A 14 -23.95 -9.49 11.07
N LYS A 15 -23.20 -10.15 11.96
CA LYS A 15 -23.74 -10.86 13.13
C LYS A 15 -23.98 -9.89 14.30
N PRO A 16 -24.84 -10.23 15.29
CA PRO A 16 -24.98 -9.44 16.50
C PRO A 16 -23.63 -9.19 17.20
N ALA A 17 -23.41 -7.95 17.64
CA ALA A 17 -22.22 -7.49 18.33
C ALA A 17 -22.62 -6.53 19.46
N LEU A 18 -23.15 -7.10 20.55
CA LEU A 18 -23.66 -6.35 21.70
C LEU A 18 -22.51 -5.70 22.48
N TYR A 19 -22.78 -4.58 23.15
CA TYR A 19 -21.77 -3.84 23.92
C TYR A 19 -20.98 -4.71 24.90
N THR A 20 -21.65 -5.63 25.59
CA THR A 20 -21.04 -6.54 26.58
C THR A 20 -20.05 -7.53 25.97
N ASP A 21 -20.18 -7.79 24.67
CA ASP A 21 -19.40 -8.79 23.95
C ASP A 21 -18.27 -8.14 23.13
N LEU A 22 -18.20 -6.80 23.11
CA LEU A 22 -17.15 -6.05 22.44
C LEU A 22 -15.88 -6.02 23.30
N PHE A 23 -14.75 -6.35 22.69
CA PHE A 23 -13.43 -6.26 23.30
C PHE A 23 -12.45 -5.58 22.35
N VAL A 24 -11.43 -4.96 22.93
CA VAL A 24 -10.31 -4.40 22.17
C VAL A 24 -9.22 -5.46 22.06
N ASP A 25 -8.84 -5.79 20.84
CA ASP A 25 -7.80 -6.76 20.57
C ASP A 25 -6.41 -6.12 20.73
N GLN A 26 -5.57 -6.72 21.57
CA GLN A 26 -4.23 -6.21 21.88
C GLN A 26 -3.27 -6.34 20.70
N PHE A 27 -3.40 -7.39 19.89
CA PHE A 27 -2.52 -7.60 18.74
C PHE A 27 -2.65 -6.43 17.75
N PHE A 28 -3.88 -5.99 17.46
CA PHE A 28 -4.08 -4.87 16.54
C PHE A 28 -3.60 -3.53 17.14
N ILE A 29 -3.69 -3.33 18.46
CA ILE A 29 -3.07 -2.16 19.12
C ILE A 29 -1.56 -2.15 18.86
N ASP A 30 -0.89 -3.27 19.09
CA ASP A 30 0.56 -3.40 18.95
C ASP A 30 1.00 -3.20 17.48
N VAL A 31 0.22 -3.73 16.53
CA VAL A 31 0.46 -3.53 15.09
C VAL A 31 0.37 -2.05 14.73
N ILE A 32 -0.72 -1.39 15.11
CA ILE A 32 -0.96 0.02 14.78
C ILE A 32 0.13 0.90 15.39
N GLY A 33 0.60 0.59 16.60
CA GLY A 33 1.67 1.33 17.26
C GLY A 33 3.05 1.16 16.63
N LYS A 34 3.31 0.05 15.94
CA LYS A 34 4.60 -0.24 15.27
C LYS A 34 4.63 0.17 13.80
N CYS A 35 3.47 0.27 13.15
CA CYS A 35 3.37 0.68 11.75
C CYS A 35 3.58 2.19 11.57
N PRO A 36 4.33 2.63 10.55
CA PRO A 36 4.32 4.01 10.08
C PRO A 36 2.90 4.49 9.74
N THR A 37 2.62 5.78 9.95
CA THR A 37 1.29 6.38 9.75
C THR A 37 0.71 6.21 8.34
N ASP A 38 1.57 6.06 7.32
CA ASP A 38 1.19 5.87 5.92
C ASP A 38 0.96 4.39 5.54
N THR A 39 1.16 3.46 6.47
CA THR A 39 0.97 2.01 6.24
C THR A 39 -0.51 1.69 6.10
N LYS A 40 -0.88 1.10 4.96
CA LYS A 40 -2.28 0.70 4.66
C LYS A 40 -2.57 -0.79 4.82
N ALA A 41 -1.53 -1.61 4.89
CA ALA A 41 -1.65 -3.05 4.94
C ALA A 41 -0.44 -3.66 5.66
N ILE A 42 -0.64 -4.85 6.23
CA ILE A 42 0.41 -5.71 6.75
C ILE A 42 0.36 -7.04 6.00
N GLU A 43 1.51 -7.72 5.93
CA GLU A 43 1.61 -9.07 5.39
C GLU A 43 1.91 -10.04 6.54
N TYR A 44 1.13 -11.11 6.63
CA TYR A 44 1.37 -12.19 7.59
C TYR A 44 2.27 -13.26 7.00
N GLU A 45 3.23 -13.69 7.80
CA GLU A 45 4.11 -14.79 7.49
C GLU A 45 3.57 -16.11 8.08
N PRO A 46 3.87 -17.28 7.46
CA PRO A 46 3.40 -18.57 7.96
C PRO A 46 3.86 -18.93 9.38
N ASN A 47 4.94 -18.29 9.86
CA ASN A 47 5.46 -18.43 11.22
C ASN A 47 4.67 -17.62 12.27
N GLY A 48 3.62 -16.90 11.86
CA GLY A 48 2.80 -16.04 12.73
C GLY A 48 3.37 -14.64 12.96
N GLN A 49 4.50 -14.29 12.33
CA GLN A 49 5.01 -12.92 12.31
C GLN A 49 4.29 -12.09 11.25
N TRP A 50 4.46 -10.78 11.32
CA TRP A 50 3.90 -9.83 10.36
C TRP A 50 4.90 -8.72 10.08
N LYS A 51 4.76 -8.11 8.91
CA LYS A 51 5.57 -6.97 8.46
C LYS A 51 4.68 -5.90 7.81
N ALA A 52 5.09 -4.63 7.91
CA ALA A 52 4.35 -3.53 7.29
C ALA A 52 4.57 -3.54 5.77
N CYS A 53 3.48 -3.46 4.98
CA CYS A 53 3.60 -3.37 3.53
C CYS A 53 4.29 -2.05 3.15
N GLY A 54 5.47 -2.15 2.51
CA GLY A 54 6.27 -0.99 2.10
C GLY A 54 7.57 -0.80 2.88
N GLU A 55 7.74 -1.49 4.01
CA GLU A 55 8.95 -1.45 4.83
C GLU A 55 10.19 -1.91 4.05
N GLU A 56 10.04 -2.92 3.18
CA GLU A 56 11.12 -3.42 2.33
C GLU A 56 11.64 -2.37 1.34
N LYS A 57 10.77 -1.48 0.83
CA LYS A 57 11.20 -0.42 -0.09
C LYS A 57 12.02 0.64 0.65
N GLN A 58 11.62 0.98 1.87
CA GLN A 58 12.36 1.94 2.70
C GLN A 58 13.69 1.37 3.18
N SER A 59 13.72 0.10 3.61
CA SER A 59 14.95 -0.55 4.05
C SER A 59 15.95 -0.70 2.90
N ARG A 60 15.52 -1.13 1.70
CA ARG A 60 16.40 -1.20 0.52
C ARG A 60 16.89 0.16 0.07
N ARG A 61 16.07 1.21 0.18
CA ARG A 61 16.51 2.59 -0.11
C ARG A 61 17.58 3.06 0.87
N ALA A 62 17.34 2.90 2.17
CA ALA A 62 18.29 3.27 3.21
C ALA A 62 19.61 2.49 3.10
N GLN A 63 19.54 1.21 2.74
CA GLN A 63 20.71 0.38 2.45
C GLN A 63 21.54 0.96 1.29
N ARG A 64 20.89 1.27 0.16
CA ARG A 64 21.54 1.87 -1.02
C ARG A 64 22.18 3.22 -0.71
N GLU A 65 21.50 4.06 0.07
CA GLU A 65 22.04 5.37 0.48
C GLU A 65 23.29 5.21 1.37
N LYS A 66 23.30 4.23 2.29
CA LYS A 66 24.49 3.91 3.10
C LYS A 66 25.65 3.38 2.26
N GLU A 67 25.37 2.50 1.30
CA GLU A 67 26.38 1.94 0.39
C GLU A 67 26.97 3.03 -0.52
N ALA A 68 26.13 3.91 -1.07
CA ALA A 68 26.55 5.05 -1.87
C ALA A 68 27.43 6.02 -1.05
N PHE A 69 27.07 6.31 0.21
CA PHE A 69 27.88 7.14 1.09
C PHE A 69 29.25 6.53 1.39
N LYS A 70 29.30 5.22 1.62
CA LYS A 70 30.55 4.48 1.87
C LYS A 70 31.46 4.47 0.63
N ALA A 71 30.88 4.27 -0.57
CA ALA A 71 31.60 4.35 -1.83
C ALA A 71 32.19 5.76 -2.08
N ALA A 72 31.40 6.81 -1.81
CA ALA A 72 31.86 8.19 -1.92
C ALA A 72 32.99 8.53 -0.93
N LEU A 73 32.99 7.93 0.26
CA LEU A 73 34.06 8.10 1.24
C LEU A 73 35.35 7.37 0.83
N ALA A 74 35.22 6.16 0.27
CA ALA A 74 36.35 5.40 -0.24
C ALA A 74 37.06 6.11 -1.40
N ALA A 75 36.30 6.73 -2.31
CA ALA A 75 36.85 7.51 -3.44
C ALA A 75 37.64 8.75 -3.00
N LYS A 76 37.37 9.31 -1.80
CA LYS A 76 38.10 10.45 -1.25
C LYS A 76 39.45 10.07 -0.62
N ASN A 77 39.61 8.83 -0.16
CA ASN A 77 40.85 8.34 0.43
C ASN A 77 41.91 7.91 -0.61
N THR A 78 41.53 7.83 -1.89
CA THR A 78 42.46 7.61 -3.00
C THR A 78 42.85 8.95 -3.62
N ASN A 79 43.66 9.75 -2.92
CA ASN A 79 44.39 10.83 -3.58
C ASN A 79 45.86 10.83 -3.16
N GLY A 80 46.66 10.15 -3.97
CA GLY A 80 48.11 10.03 -3.85
C GLY A 80 48.75 9.40 -5.09
N LYS A 81 48.17 9.51 -6.29
CA LYS A 81 48.87 9.34 -7.58
C LYS A 81 48.00 9.89 -8.70
N SER A 82 48.53 10.88 -9.41
CA SER A 82 47.94 11.58 -10.54
C SER A 82 48.06 10.79 -11.86
N MET A 83 47.31 11.29 -12.86
CA MET A 83 47.35 11.04 -14.31
C MET A 83 46.65 9.75 -14.77
N ALA A 84 45.79 9.73 -15.80
CA ALA A 84 45.66 10.60 -16.98
C ALA A 84 44.18 10.80 -17.39
N ASP A 85 43.94 11.88 -18.12
CA ASP A 85 42.68 12.27 -18.74
C ASP A 85 42.04 11.16 -19.57
N ASN A 86 40.74 10.94 -19.40
CA ASN A 86 39.90 10.47 -20.49
C ASN A 86 38.57 11.21 -20.42
N ASP A 87 38.54 12.28 -21.20
CA ASP A 87 37.37 13.07 -21.52
C ASP A 87 36.41 12.18 -22.33
N ASN A 88 35.32 11.73 -21.70
CA ASN A 88 34.17 11.23 -22.43
C ASN A 88 32.90 11.46 -21.62
N SER A 89 32.28 12.61 -21.87
CA SER A 89 30.86 12.85 -21.64
C SER A 89 30.42 13.90 -22.68
N PRO A 90 29.15 13.98 -23.11
CA PRO A 90 28.00 13.14 -22.81
C PRO A 90 27.37 12.57 -24.11
N THR A 91 26.61 11.49 -24.01
CA THR A 91 25.51 11.31 -24.96
C THR A 91 24.22 11.15 -24.17
N GLU A 92 23.43 12.21 -24.28
CA GLU A 92 22.02 12.28 -23.97
C GLU A 92 21.32 11.29 -24.91
N ASP A 93 20.66 10.27 -24.35
CA ASP A 93 19.65 9.49 -25.08
C ASP A 93 18.32 9.78 -24.40
N SER A 94 17.58 10.76 -24.92
CA SER A 94 16.58 10.59 -25.99
C SER A 94 15.24 10.17 -25.38
N ASP A 95 14.36 11.17 -25.23
CA ASP A 95 12.94 11.03 -24.93
C ASP A 95 12.27 10.15 -26.01
N ASP A 96 11.80 8.96 -25.62
CA ASP A 96 10.97 8.11 -26.49
C ASP A 96 9.49 8.47 -26.28
N GLU A 97 9.07 9.56 -26.94
CA GLU A 97 7.66 9.88 -27.15
C GLU A 97 7.22 9.34 -28.52
N ARG A 98 6.44 8.26 -28.51
CA ARG A 98 5.65 7.85 -29.69
C ARG A 98 4.19 7.61 -29.35
N SER A 99 3.44 8.68 -29.52
CA SER A 99 2.00 8.68 -29.77
C SER A 99 1.64 7.78 -30.97
N ARG A 100 0.67 6.88 -30.81
CA ARG A 100 -0.38 6.70 -31.84
C ARG A 100 -1.64 6.02 -31.32
N THR A 101 -2.69 6.79 -31.47
CA THR A 101 -4.11 6.51 -31.33
C THR A 101 -4.59 5.36 -32.22
N LYS A 102 -5.57 4.59 -31.72
CA LYS A 102 -6.71 4.19 -32.55
C LYS A 102 -7.96 3.91 -31.71
N SER A 103 -8.97 4.72 -31.98
CA SER A 103 -10.34 4.61 -31.54
C SER A 103 -10.95 3.25 -31.87
N ILE A 104 -11.73 2.70 -30.94
CA ILE A 104 -12.88 1.85 -31.26
C ILE A 104 -14.06 2.43 -30.47
N GLU A 105 -14.99 3.02 -31.19
CA GLU A 105 -16.30 3.39 -30.67
C GLU A 105 -17.19 2.15 -30.50
N ARG A 106 -18.17 2.31 -29.59
CA ARG A 106 -19.56 1.86 -29.69
C ARG A 106 -19.87 0.47 -29.11
N SER A 107 -20.53 0.46 -27.95
CA SER A 107 -21.97 0.17 -27.93
C SER A 107 -22.61 0.51 -26.59
N THR A 108 -23.68 1.30 -26.72
CA THR A 108 -24.72 1.62 -25.76
C THR A 108 -25.59 0.39 -25.48
N ALA A 109 -25.96 0.15 -24.22
CA ALA A 109 -27.35 -0.04 -23.76
C ALA A 109 -27.40 -0.42 -22.26
N PRO A 110 -28.44 0.01 -21.52
CA PRO A 110 -28.58 -0.19 -20.08
C PRO A 110 -29.48 -1.39 -19.72
N ALA A 111 -29.58 -1.63 -18.41
CA ALA A 111 -30.64 -2.35 -17.67
C ALA A 111 -30.26 -3.73 -17.08
N ALA A 112 -30.11 -3.76 -15.76
CA ALA A 112 -30.83 -4.70 -14.90
C ALA A 112 -30.82 -4.11 -13.48
N GLN A 113 -32.00 -3.72 -13.01
CA GLN A 113 -32.26 -3.41 -11.61
C GLN A 113 -32.52 -4.75 -10.92
N ASP A 114 -31.74 -5.08 -9.90
CA ASP A 114 -32.05 -6.20 -9.02
C ASP A 114 -33.11 -5.73 -8.01
N ASP A 115 -34.36 -6.06 -8.28
CA ASP A 115 -35.46 -5.91 -7.33
C ASP A 115 -35.23 -6.84 -6.13
N ILE A 116 -34.98 -6.26 -4.96
CA ILE A 116 -34.97 -6.97 -3.69
C ILE A 116 -36.44 -7.24 -3.30
N PRO A 117 -36.87 -8.49 -3.09
CA PRO A 117 -38.23 -8.76 -2.61
C PRO A 117 -38.41 -8.25 -1.18
N ILE A 118 -39.39 -7.38 -0.99
CA ILE A 118 -39.93 -7.00 0.32
C ILE A 118 -40.70 -8.22 0.84
N ILE A 119 -40.24 -8.78 1.94
CA ILE A 119 -41.01 -9.79 2.70
C ILE A 119 -41.94 -9.00 3.61
N GLU A 120 -43.22 -8.92 3.25
CA GLU A 120 -44.28 -8.53 4.18
C GLU A 120 -44.43 -9.67 5.20
N LEU A 121 -44.12 -9.38 6.46
CA LEU A 121 -44.52 -10.24 7.57
C LEU A 121 -45.94 -9.80 7.92
N ASP A 122 -46.91 -10.63 7.56
CA ASP A 122 -48.29 -10.48 8.00
C ASP A 122 -48.33 -10.49 9.54
N ASP A 123 -49.00 -9.48 10.11
CA ASP A 123 -49.36 -9.38 11.52
C ASP A 123 -50.40 -10.47 11.87
N ASP A 124 -50.08 -11.34 12.84
CA ASP A 124 -51.02 -12.11 13.66
C ASP A 124 -50.67 -11.95 15.16
#